data_AF-A0A838RDK5-F1
#
_entry.id   AF-A0A838RDK5-F1
#
_cell.length_a   1.000
_cell.length_b   1.000
_cell.length_c   1.000
_cell.angle_alpha   90.00
_cell.angle_beta   90.00
_cell.angle_gamma   90.00
#
_symmetry.space_group_name_H-M   'P 1'
#
loop_
_entity.id
_entity.type
_entity.pdbx_description
1 polymer ?
#
loop_
_entity_poly.entity_id
_entity_poly.type
_entity_poly.pdbx_seq_one_letter_code
_entity_poly.pdbx_strand_id
1 'polypeptide(L)'
;MARATQTEAFWRDEFDILPEDEVAIQEYFIQQSAPLTTDELARFVMERRLSGKKKRRTGEKGRKYDPTDRYEIGEELIFPALAGEIGEVVGVREGQNERYNRFQVLQVHLAELNQQREFAAEMEAPPGRMAQQGDEPEMEFEELYERFGRYARDIVEAALEASDSFINLGAAWLPQFMLVKMHEGHANIAEAMIDITSEAMPTAELLKELPITEEAADAIKQFSLNYLLSQDPRFVNVGTETQAVWHLARLR
;
A
#
# COMPACT_ATOMS: atom_id res chain seq x y z
N MET A 1 -9.63 12.31 9.09
CA MET A 1 -9.86 11.51 7.85
C MET A 1 -9.60 9.99 7.94
N ALA A 2 -9.68 9.32 9.11
CA ALA A 2 -9.44 7.87 9.23
C ALA A 2 -10.62 6.98 8.78
N ARG A 3 -11.86 7.48 8.89
CA ARG A 3 -13.06 6.80 8.40
C ARG A 3 -13.12 6.67 6.87
N ALA A 4 -12.50 7.59 6.12
CA ALA A 4 -12.52 7.51 4.65
C ALA A 4 -11.91 6.18 4.16
N THR A 5 -10.75 5.79 4.69
CA THR A 5 -10.11 4.50 4.38
C THR A 5 -10.89 3.27 4.85
N GLN A 6 -11.93 3.43 5.65
CA GLN A 6 -12.82 2.36 6.11
C GLN A 6 -14.09 2.25 5.25
N THR A 7 -14.22 3.06 4.19
CA THR A 7 -15.34 3.00 3.26
C THR A 7 -14.92 2.51 1.88
N GLU A 8 -15.86 1.89 1.19
CA GLU A 8 -15.69 1.46 -0.20
C GLU A 8 -15.41 2.65 -1.14
N ALA A 9 -16.10 3.77 -0.91
CA ALA A 9 -15.99 4.96 -1.75
C ALA A 9 -14.55 5.48 -1.82
N PHE A 10 -13.81 5.44 -0.71
CA PHE A 10 -12.40 5.83 -0.75
C PHE A 10 -11.57 4.90 -1.65
N TRP A 11 -11.67 3.58 -1.45
CA TRP A 11 -10.85 2.63 -2.21
C TRP A 11 -11.21 2.57 -3.69
N ARG A 12 -12.46 2.86 -4.03
CA ARG A 12 -12.94 2.87 -5.42
C ARG A 12 -12.72 4.21 -6.13
N ASP A 13 -13.00 5.31 -5.45
CA ASP A 13 -13.16 6.63 -6.09
C ASP A 13 -12.00 7.60 -5.75
N GLU A 14 -11.30 7.43 -4.62
CA GLU A 14 -10.25 8.34 -4.15
C GLU A 14 -8.85 7.73 -4.08
N PHE A 15 -8.74 6.41 -3.97
CA PHE A 15 -7.47 5.73 -3.89
C PHE A 15 -6.76 5.76 -5.24
N ASP A 16 -5.49 6.12 -5.20
CA ASP A 16 -4.62 6.15 -6.37
C ASP A 16 -3.18 5.86 -5.93
N ILE A 17 -2.33 5.49 -6.89
CA ILE A 17 -0.89 5.30 -6.70
C ILE A 17 -0.20 6.65 -6.82
N LEU A 18 0.40 7.09 -5.72
CA LEU A 18 1.23 8.29 -5.71
C LEU A 18 2.66 7.96 -6.14
N PRO A 19 3.45 8.92 -6.62
CA PRO A 19 4.86 8.69 -6.95
C PRO A 19 5.69 8.12 -5.79
N GLU A 20 5.36 8.49 -4.55
CA GLU A 20 5.96 7.94 -3.33
C GLU A 20 5.62 6.46 -3.08
N ASP A 21 4.50 5.97 -3.61
CA ASP A 21 4.12 4.56 -3.53
C ASP A 21 4.93 3.74 -4.55
N GLU A 22 5.24 4.28 -5.73
CA GLU A 22 6.10 3.59 -6.72
C GLU A 22 7.51 3.34 -6.16
N VAL A 23 8.12 4.35 -5.56
CA VAL A 23 9.43 4.20 -4.89
C VAL A 23 9.36 3.15 -3.78
N ALA A 24 8.29 3.17 -2.99
CA ALA A 24 8.11 2.19 -1.92
C ALA A 24 7.90 0.76 -2.45
N ILE A 25 7.20 0.59 -3.56
CA ILE A 25 7.05 -0.70 -4.23
C ILE A 25 8.41 -1.22 -4.68
N GLN A 26 9.25 -0.38 -5.31
CA GLN A 26 10.60 -0.77 -5.70
C GLN A 26 11.46 -1.18 -4.49
N GLU A 27 11.41 -0.42 -3.40
CA GLU A 27 12.08 -0.79 -2.15
C GLU A 27 11.57 -2.13 -1.59
N TYR A 28 10.27 -2.39 -1.70
CA TYR A 28 9.66 -3.63 -1.24
C TYR A 28 10.16 -4.83 -2.04
N PHE A 29 10.29 -4.70 -3.37
CA PHE A 29 10.92 -5.72 -4.20
C PHE A 29 12.35 -6.03 -3.77
N ILE A 30 13.16 -5.02 -3.47
CA ILE A 30 14.53 -5.20 -2.98
C ILE A 30 14.51 -5.98 -1.66
N GLN A 31 13.63 -5.60 -0.73
CA GLN A 31 13.51 -6.26 0.57
C GLN A 31 13.08 -7.72 0.46
N GLN A 32 12.10 -8.02 -0.40
CA GLN A 32 11.64 -9.39 -0.62
C GLN A 32 12.65 -10.20 -1.46
N SER A 33 13.46 -9.52 -2.26
CA SER A 33 14.42 -10.15 -3.19
C SER A 33 13.76 -11.21 -4.07
N ALA A 34 12.52 -10.97 -4.50
CA ALA A 34 11.71 -11.89 -5.28
C ALA A 34 10.72 -11.14 -6.18
N PRO A 35 10.28 -11.74 -7.30
CA PRO A 35 9.09 -11.27 -8.01
C PRO A 35 7.86 -11.35 -7.11
N LEU A 36 6.92 -10.43 -7.28
CA LEU A 36 5.73 -10.28 -6.43
C LEU A 36 4.48 -10.21 -7.28
N THR A 37 3.37 -10.67 -6.72
CA THR A 37 2.05 -10.63 -7.35
C THR A 37 1.37 -9.30 -7.11
N THR A 38 0.38 -8.98 -7.97
CA THR A 38 -0.50 -7.82 -7.75
C THR A 38 -1.19 -7.86 -6.38
N ASP A 39 -1.55 -9.04 -5.86
CA ASP A 39 -2.17 -9.18 -4.54
C ASP A 39 -1.21 -8.77 -3.41
N GLU A 40 0.04 -9.23 -3.44
CA GLU A 40 1.05 -8.87 -2.45
C GLU A 40 1.37 -7.37 -2.47
N LEU A 41 1.48 -6.79 -3.67
CA LEU A 41 1.70 -5.35 -3.84
C LEU A 41 0.50 -4.53 -3.37
N ALA A 42 -0.72 -4.95 -3.67
CA ALA A 42 -1.93 -4.29 -3.19
C ALA A 42 -2.02 -4.31 -1.66
N ARG A 43 -1.76 -5.46 -1.03
CA ARG A 43 -1.68 -5.55 0.45
C ARG A 43 -0.67 -4.54 0.99
N PHE A 44 0.55 -4.55 0.46
CA PHE A 44 1.63 -3.65 0.88
C PHE A 44 1.24 -2.16 0.79
N VAL A 45 0.69 -1.72 -0.34
CA VAL A 45 0.29 -0.32 -0.52
C VAL A 45 -0.89 0.05 0.40
N MET A 46 -1.87 -0.85 0.56
CA MET A 46 -2.99 -0.62 1.47
C MET A 46 -2.54 -0.50 2.93
N GLU A 47 -1.67 -1.39 3.40
CA GLU A 47 -1.10 -1.34 4.75
C GLU A 47 -0.31 -0.05 4.99
N ARG A 48 0.47 0.40 3.99
CA ARG A 48 1.19 1.67 4.05
C ARG A 48 0.26 2.86 4.15
N ARG A 49 -0.82 2.87 3.36
CA ARG A 49 -1.83 3.94 3.41
C ARG A 49 -2.47 4.04 4.80
N LEU A 50 -2.73 2.90 5.44
CA LEU A 50 -3.26 2.84 6.81
C LEU A 50 -2.20 3.24 7.87
N SER A 51 -0.97 2.75 7.72
CA SER A 51 0.12 2.98 8.67
C SER A 51 0.67 4.40 8.63
N GLY A 52 0.73 5.03 7.45
CA GLY A 52 1.08 6.44 7.28
C GLY A 52 0.11 7.36 8.03
N LYS A 53 -1.20 7.02 8.03
CA LYS A 53 -2.20 7.74 8.83
C LYS A 53 -2.04 7.50 10.34
N LYS A 54 -1.73 6.27 10.77
CA LYS A 54 -1.45 5.97 12.19
C LYS A 54 -0.20 6.72 12.70
N LYS A 55 0.87 6.83 11.90
CA LYS A 55 2.08 7.59 12.27
C LYS A 55 1.84 9.10 12.33
N ARG A 56 1.03 9.68 11.41
CA ARG A 56 0.59 11.08 11.53
C ARG A 56 -0.16 11.31 12.85
N ARG A 57 -1.12 10.45 13.21
CA ARG A 57 -1.85 10.50 14.49
C ARG A 57 -0.97 10.44 15.75
N THR A 58 0.15 9.72 15.72
CA THR A 58 1.03 9.55 16.91
C THR A 58 2.19 10.56 16.95
N GLY A 59 2.52 11.16 15.80
CA GLY A 59 3.59 12.15 15.67
C GLY A 59 3.20 13.59 16.01
N GLU A 60 1.90 13.86 16.17
CA GLU A 60 1.35 15.16 16.52
C GLU A 60 1.58 15.45 18.02
N LYS A 61 2.57 16.30 18.32
CA LYS A 61 2.76 16.85 19.66
C LYS A 61 1.64 17.86 19.93
N GLY A 62 0.63 17.48 20.70
CA GLY A 62 -0.45 18.38 21.11
C GLY A 62 -1.28 17.79 22.24
N ARG A 63 -1.89 18.63 23.08
CA ARG A 63 -2.76 18.19 24.17
C ARG A 63 -4.09 17.73 23.58
N LYS A 64 -4.58 16.54 23.97
CA LYS A 64 -5.90 16.06 23.50
C LYS A 64 -7.02 16.93 24.08
N TYR A 65 -7.99 17.28 23.24
CA TYR A 65 -9.17 18.02 23.66
C TYR A 65 -10.14 17.13 24.44
N ASP A 66 -10.53 17.61 25.62
CA ASP A 66 -11.51 17.06 26.55
C ASP A 66 -12.47 18.19 26.98
N PRO A 67 -13.80 18.05 26.77
CA PRO A 67 -14.77 19.06 27.18
C PRO A 67 -14.80 19.40 28.68
N THR A 68 -14.22 18.55 29.56
CA THR A 68 -14.13 18.86 30.99
C THR A 68 -12.92 19.72 31.35
N ASP A 69 -11.94 19.80 30.47
CA ASP A 69 -10.69 20.52 30.70
C ASP A 69 -10.82 22.03 30.40
N ARG A 70 -9.86 22.79 30.94
CA ARG A 70 -9.66 24.22 30.65
C ARG A 70 -8.49 24.41 29.68
N TYR A 71 -8.66 25.39 28.80
CA TYR A 71 -7.71 25.75 27.74
C TYR A 71 -7.54 27.26 27.61
N GLU A 72 -6.35 27.69 27.22
CA GLU A 72 -6.00 29.10 26.99
C GLU A 72 -5.86 29.43 25.50
N ILE A 73 -5.97 30.72 25.16
CA ILE A 73 -5.76 31.23 23.80
C ILE A 73 -4.30 30.99 23.40
N GLY A 74 -4.07 30.38 22.23
CA GLY A 74 -2.76 29.99 21.72
C GLY A 74 -2.38 28.53 22.01
N GLU A 75 -3.22 27.75 22.71
CA GLU A 75 -2.98 26.31 22.87
C GLU A 75 -3.33 25.52 21.59
N GLU A 76 -2.44 24.60 21.20
CA GLU A 76 -2.69 23.61 20.14
C GLU A 76 -3.33 22.35 20.74
N LEU A 77 -4.53 22.04 20.26
CA LEU A 77 -5.34 20.92 20.72
C LEU A 77 -5.59 19.92 19.61
N ILE A 78 -5.49 18.64 19.96
CA ILE A 78 -5.82 17.53 19.07
C ILE A 78 -7.28 17.15 19.36
N PHE A 79 -8.15 17.24 18.36
CA PHE A 79 -9.58 16.94 18.49
C PHE A 79 -9.90 15.50 18.06
N PRO A 80 -10.07 14.54 19.00
CA PRO A 80 -10.27 13.14 18.64
C PRO A 80 -11.59 12.93 17.89
N ALA A 81 -12.64 13.68 18.28
CA ALA A 81 -13.96 13.66 17.65
C ALA A 81 -13.96 14.19 16.20
N LEU A 82 -12.94 14.95 15.80
CA LEU A 82 -12.75 15.40 14.42
C LEU A 82 -11.71 14.57 13.68
N ALA A 83 -11.47 13.33 14.11
CA ALA A 83 -10.48 12.44 13.51
C ALA A 83 -9.01 12.89 13.67
N GLY A 84 -8.71 13.61 14.75
CA GLY A 84 -7.35 14.00 15.14
C GLY A 84 -6.91 15.37 14.63
N GLU A 85 -7.83 16.18 14.11
CA GLU A 85 -7.49 17.53 13.63
C GLU A 85 -6.79 18.35 14.72
N ILE A 86 -5.73 19.05 14.31
CA ILE A 86 -5.04 20.02 15.17
C ILE A 86 -5.72 21.36 14.99
N GLY A 87 -6.10 21.97 16.10
CA GLY A 87 -6.65 23.30 16.13
C GLY A 87 -5.98 24.18 17.17
N GLU A 88 -5.77 25.45 16.84
CA GLU A 88 -5.29 26.45 17.77
C GLU A 88 -6.48 27.18 18.40
N VAL A 89 -6.48 27.35 19.72
CA VAL A 89 -7.50 28.14 20.42
C VAL A 89 -7.29 29.62 20.10
N VAL A 90 -8.15 30.20 19.29
CA VAL A 90 -8.11 31.61 18.89
C VAL A 90 -9.01 32.51 19.75
N GLY A 91 -9.86 31.93 20.60
CA GLY A 91 -10.73 32.67 21.51
C GLY A 91 -11.33 31.80 22.60
N VAL A 92 -11.64 32.40 23.75
CA VAL A 92 -12.36 31.75 24.86
C VAL A 92 -13.42 32.73 25.35
N ARG A 93 -14.69 32.29 25.41
CA ARG A 93 -15.81 33.08 25.92
C ARG A 93 -16.65 32.27 26.91
N GLU A 94 -17.29 32.94 27.86
CA GLU A 94 -18.22 32.25 28.75
C GLU A 94 -19.49 31.83 28.00
N GLY A 95 -19.83 30.55 28.10
CA GLY A 95 -21.09 29.97 27.64
C GLY A 95 -22.18 30.21 28.67
N GLN A 96 -23.30 30.81 28.24
CA GLN A 96 -24.49 30.96 29.05
C GLN A 96 -25.59 30.06 28.49
N ASN A 97 -26.06 29.11 29.29
CA ASN A 97 -27.21 28.29 28.95
C ASN A 97 -28.07 28.11 30.20
N GLU A 98 -29.37 28.40 30.11
CA GLU A 98 -30.32 28.30 31.23
C GLU A 98 -30.50 26.86 31.77
N ARG A 99 -30.02 25.84 31.04
CA ARG A 99 -30.09 24.41 31.41
C ARG A 99 -28.80 23.79 31.95
N TYR A 100 -27.65 24.45 31.84
CA TYR A 100 -26.35 23.91 32.24
C TYR A 100 -25.60 24.90 33.15
N ASN A 101 -24.79 24.41 34.09
CA ASN A 101 -23.87 25.25 34.86
C ASN A 101 -22.90 26.00 33.92
N ARG A 102 -22.21 27.04 34.44
CA ARG A 102 -21.23 27.82 33.68
C ARG A 102 -20.25 26.89 32.95
N PHE A 103 -20.11 27.06 31.64
CA PHE A 103 -19.13 26.38 30.80
C PHE A 103 -18.45 27.44 29.91
N GLN A 104 -17.30 27.13 29.33
CA GLN A 104 -16.61 28.00 28.37
C GLN A 104 -16.85 27.51 26.94
N VAL A 105 -16.84 28.44 25.99
CA VAL A 105 -16.84 28.16 24.56
C VAL A 105 -15.48 28.58 24.01
N LEU A 106 -14.70 27.60 23.56
CA LEU A 106 -13.47 27.80 22.82
C LEU A 106 -13.80 28.07 21.37
N GLN A 107 -13.15 29.07 20.79
CA GLN A 107 -13.12 29.31 19.36
C GLN A 107 -11.78 28.77 18.86
N VAL A 108 -11.81 27.79 17.96
CA VAL A 108 -10.62 27.06 17.53
C VAL A 108 -10.48 27.20 16.03
N HIS A 109 -9.30 27.60 15.58
CA HIS A 109 -8.94 27.61 14.17
C HIS A 109 -8.32 26.27 13.79
N LEU A 110 -9.00 25.53 12.91
CA LEU A 110 -8.52 24.27 12.38
C LEU A 110 -7.72 24.57 11.11
N ALA A 111 -6.38 24.46 11.21
CA ALA A 111 -5.46 24.87 10.15
C ALA A 111 -5.70 24.11 8.83
N GLU A 112 -5.93 22.80 8.92
CA GLU A 112 -6.14 21.92 7.76
C GLU A 112 -7.48 22.16 7.04
N LEU A 113 -8.51 22.59 7.77
CA LEU A 113 -9.84 22.88 7.21
C LEU A 113 -10.03 24.37 6.87
N ASN A 114 -9.04 25.22 7.21
CA ASN A 114 -9.10 26.69 7.17
C ASN A 114 -10.44 27.24 7.70
N GLN A 115 -10.94 26.64 8.78
CA GLN A 115 -12.26 26.94 9.36
C GLN A 115 -12.13 27.21 10.85
N GLN A 116 -12.95 28.14 11.34
CA GLN A 116 -13.13 28.35 12.77
C GLN A 116 -14.35 27.55 13.25
N ARG A 117 -14.18 26.82 14.35
CA ARG A 117 -15.27 26.08 15.01
C ARG A 117 -15.29 26.38 16.50
N GLU A 118 -16.48 26.23 17.08
CA GLU A 118 -16.69 26.43 18.51
C GLU A 118 -16.78 25.08 19.24
N PHE A 119 -16.14 25.00 20.40
CA PHE A 119 -16.05 23.80 21.25
C PHE A 119 -16.35 24.17 22.71
N ALA A 120 -16.88 23.25 23.50
CA ALA A 120 -17.26 23.52 24.89
C ALA A 120 -16.20 23.02 25.88
N ALA A 121 -15.69 23.89 26.75
CA ALA A 121 -14.74 23.60 27.81
C ALA A 121 -15.39 23.78 29.19
N GLU A 122 -14.81 23.19 30.23
CA GLU A 122 -15.33 23.24 31.61
C GLU A 122 -16.82 22.82 31.73
N MET A 123 -17.28 21.86 30.92
CA MET A 123 -18.68 21.41 30.93
C MET A 123 -18.84 20.14 31.79
N GLU A 124 -19.40 20.29 33.00
CA GLU A 124 -19.81 19.16 33.85
C GLU A 124 -21.07 18.47 33.28
N ALA A 125 -20.90 17.49 32.39
CA ALA A 125 -22.01 16.66 31.92
C ALA A 125 -22.05 15.32 32.70
N PRO A 126 -23.24 14.80 33.06
CA PRO A 126 -23.36 13.46 33.65
C PRO A 126 -22.92 12.37 32.65
N PRO A 127 -22.33 11.26 33.13
CA PRO A 127 -21.77 10.23 32.26
C PRO A 127 -22.91 9.54 31.49
N GLY A 128 -22.87 9.61 30.16
CA GLY A 128 -23.79 8.88 29.28
C GLY A 128 -24.58 9.68 28.25
N ARG A 129 -24.34 11.00 28.10
CA ARG A 129 -24.96 11.79 27.01
C ARG A 129 -23.99 12.58 26.11
N MET A 130 -22.69 12.36 26.25
CA MET A 130 -21.81 12.53 25.10
C MET A 130 -22.03 11.31 24.22
N ALA A 131 -22.99 11.40 23.30
CA ALA A 131 -23.08 10.43 22.22
C ALA A 131 -21.77 10.51 21.45
N GLN A 132 -20.83 9.63 21.81
CA GLN A 132 -19.72 9.22 20.99
C GLN A 132 -20.34 8.66 19.71
N GLN A 133 -20.60 9.53 18.73
CA GLN A 133 -21.08 9.14 17.41
C GLN A 133 -19.85 8.58 16.66
N GLY A 134 -19.31 7.48 17.17
CA GLY A 134 -17.91 7.09 16.97
C GLY A 134 -17.64 5.59 17.10
N ASP A 135 -18.38 4.86 17.94
CA ASP A 135 -18.08 3.46 18.27
C ASP A 135 -18.68 2.44 17.27
N GLU A 136 -18.36 2.59 15.98
CA GLU A 136 -18.28 1.40 15.13
C GLU A 136 -16.80 0.97 15.11
N PRO A 137 -16.49 -0.30 15.44
CA PRO A 137 -15.11 -0.77 15.46
C PRO A 137 -14.48 -0.56 14.07
N GLU A 138 -13.29 0.04 14.02
CA GLU A 138 -12.50 0.11 12.78
C GLU A 138 -12.24 -1.34 12.31
N MET A 139 -12.50 -1.65 11.03
CA MET A 139 -12.21 -2.99 10.51
C MET A 139 -10.72 -3.27 10.60
N GLU A 140 -10.39 -4.49 11.02
CA GLU A 140 -9.03 -5.00 10.96
C GLU A 140 -8.59 -5.10 9.49
N PHE A 141 -7.27 -5.06 9.28
CA PHE A 141 -6.71 -5.00 7.92
C PHE A 141 -7.21 -6.13 7.02
N GLU A 142 -7.25 -7.37 7.54
CA GLU A 142 -7.67 -8.51 6.73
C GLU A 142 -9.14 -8.38 6.28
N GLU A 143 -10.04 -7.94 7.16
CA GLU A 143 -11.45 -7.71 6.80
C GLU A 143 -11.58 -6.57 5.76
N LEU A 144 -10.79 -5.51 5.92
CA LEU A 144 -10.74 -4.40 4.98
C LEU A 144 -10.21 -4.85 3.61
N TYR A 145 -9.17 -5.69 3.60
CA TYR A 145 -8.57 -6.23 2.38
C TYR A 145 -9.51 -7.21 1.66
N GLU A 146 -10.17 -8.10 2.39
CA GLU A 146 -11.17 -9.00 1.83
C GLU A 146 -12.30 -8.24 1.14
N ARG A 147 -12.73 -7.11 1.72
CA ARG A 147 -13.82 -6.30 1.19
C ARG A 147 -13.41 -5.39 0.03
N PHE A 148 -12.28 -4.71 0.15
CA PHE A 148 -11.92 -3.62 -0.76
C PHE A 148 -10.62 -3.84 -1.53
N GLY A 149 -9.87 -4.90 -1.23
CA GLY A 149 -8.58 -5.20 -1.86
C GLY A 149 -8.67 -5.37 -3.37
N ARG A 150 -9.85 -5.71 -3.93
CA ARG A 150 -10.05 -5.74 -5.39
C ARG A 150 -9.75 -4.40 -6.06
N TYR A 151 -10.20 -3.29 -5.46
CA TYR A 151 -9.99 -1.98 -6.04
C TYR A 151 -8.51 -1.59 -6.01
N ALA A 152 -7.85 -1.90 -4.90
CA ALA A 152 -6.42 -1.67 -4.78
C ALA A 152 -5.62 -2.52 -5.79
N ARG A 153 -6.00 -3.79 -6.01
CA ARG A 153 -5.36 -4.64 -7.03
C ARG A 153 -5.50 -4.04 -8.42
N ASP A 154 -6.71 -3.67 -8.84
CA ASP A 154 -6.96 -3.10 -10.17
C ASP A 154 -6.15 -1.81 -10.40
N ILE A 155 -6.09 -0.95 -9.39
CA ILE A 155 -5.35 0.32 -9.44
C ILE A 155 -3.83 0.10 -9.43
N VAL A 156 -3.34 -0.82 -8.61
CA VAL A 156 -1.91 -1.19 -8.56
C VAL A 156 -1.49 -1.80 -9.89
N GLU A 157 -2.25 -2.76 -10.43
CA GLU A 157 -1.97 -3.39 -11.72
C GLU A 157 -1.87 -2.36 -12.84
N ALA A 158 -2.88 -1.50 -12.97
CA ALA A 158 -2.88 -0.43 -13.99
C ALA A 158 -1.69 0.53 -13.84
N ALA A 159 -1.30 0.85 -12.60
CA ALA A 159 -0.15 1.72 -12.35
C ALA A 159 1.19 1.05 -12.72
N LEU A 160 1.36 -0.24 -12.42
CA LEU A 160 2.56 -0.99 -12.82
C LEU A 160 2.61 -1.20 -14.33
N GLU A 161 1.49 -1.51 -14.99
CA GLU A 161 1.41 -1.64 -16.45
C GLU A 161 1.77 -0.34 -17.18
N ALA A 162 1.39 0.81 -16.61
CA ALA A 162 1.69 2.12 -17.18
C ALA A 162 3.15 2.58 -16.96
N SER A 163 3.90 1.92 -16.07
CA SER A 163 5.28 2.28 -15.75
C SER A 163 6.27 1.39 -16.49
N ASP A 164 7.16 2.00 -17.26
CA ASP A 164 8.27 1.32 -17.95
C ASP A 164 9.30 0.69 -16.97
N SER A 165 9.16 0.96 -15.66
CA SER A 165 10.09 0.48 -14.63
C SER A 165 9.83 -0.98 -14.21
N PHE A 166 8.68 -1.54 -14.56
CA PHE A 166 8.27 -2.88 -14.13
C PHE A 166 8.05 -3.80 -15.32
N ILE A 167 8.35 -5.07 -15.10
CA ILE A 167 8.13 -6.13 -16.07
C ILE A 167 7.09 -7.07 -15.49
N ASN A 168 6.03 -7.31 -16.25
CA ASN A 168 5.05 -8.33 -15.97
C ASN A 168 5.41 -9.63 -16.69
N LEU A 169 5.25 -10.75 -15.98
CA LEU A 169 5.23 -12.08 -16.57
C LEU A 169 4.14 -12.91 -15.90
N GLY A 170 2.96 -12.94 -16.53
CA GLY A 170 1.78 -13.59 -15.97
C GLY A 170 1.32 -12.89 -14.69
N ALA A 171 1.13 -13.64 -13.62
CA ALA A 171 0.74 -13.07 -12.33
C ALA A 171 1.88 -12.36 -11.54
N ALA A 172 3.13 -12.36 -12.04
CA ALA A 172 4.28 -11.87 -11.32
C ALA A 172 4.89 -10.61 -11.94
N TRP A 173 5.32 -9.70 -11.07
CA TRP A 173 6.00 -8.46 -11.40
C TRP A 173 7.44 -8.45 -10.91
N LEU A 174 8.32 -7.76 -11.62
CA LEU A 174 9.67 -7.49 -11.15
C LEU A 174 10.15 -6.12 -11.69
N PRO A 175 10.83 -5.28 -10.89
CA PRO A 175 11.47 -4.08 -11.40
C PRO A 175 12.54 -4.43 -12.44
N GLN A 176 12.57 -3.68 -13.54
CA GLN A 176 13.51 -3.92 -14.64
C GLN A 176 14.97 -3.90 -14.18
N PHE A 177 15.31 -3.03 -13.21
CA PHE A 177 16.67 -2.92 -12.68
C PHE A 177 17.12 -4.15 -11.88
N MET A 178 16.19 -5.01 -11.45
CA MET A 178 16.49 -6.25 -10.73
C MET A 178 16.65 -7.46 -11.66
N LEU A 179 16.39 -7.31 -12.97
CA LEU A 179 16.62 -8.40 -13.91
C LEU A 179 18.09 -8.77 -13.96
N VAL A 180 18.35 -10.08 -13.88
CA VAL A 180 19.67 -10.64 -14.16
C VAL A 180 19.96 -10.48 -15.64
N LYS A 181 21.15 -9.98 -15.97
CA LYS A 181 21.55 -9.77 -17.36
C LYS A 181 21.73 -11.11 -18.08
N MET A 182 20.78 -11.44 -18.94
CA MET A 182 20.85 -12.57 -19.85
C MET A 182 20.75 -12.10 -21.30
N HIS A 183 21.29 -12.89 -22.22
CA HIS A 183 21.41 -12.55 -23.64
C HIS A 183 21.24 -13.80 -24.49
N GLU A 184 21.26 -13.64 -25.81
CA GLU A 184 21.04 -14.72 -26.79
C GLU A 184 21.89 -15.98 -26.53
N GLY A 185 23.16 -15.83 -26.15
CA GLY A 185 24.00 -16.98 -25.74
C GLY A 185 23.41 -17.86 -24.63
N HIS A 186 22.69 -17.28 -23.66
CA HIS A 186 21.99 -18.05 -22.62
C HIS A 186 20.78 -18.80 -23.20
N ALA A 187 20.02 -18.16 -24.08
CA ALA A 187 18.93 -18.82 -24.81
C ALA A 187 19.47 -19.97 -25.67
N ASN A 188 20.61 -19.80 -26.34
CA ASN A 188 21.21 -20.85 -27.17
C ASN A 188 21.64 -22.07 -26.34
N ILE A 189 22.15 -21.86 -25.13
CA ILE A 189 22.47 -22.97 -24.20
C ILE A 189 21.18 -23.69 -23.78
N ALA A 190 20.15 -22.93 -23.41
CA ALA A 190 18.85 -23.52 -23.06
C ALA A 190 18.23 -24.31 -24.22
N GLU A 191 18.30 -23.80 -25.46
CA GLU A 191 17.88 -24.54 -26.66
C GLU A 191 18.66 -25.85 -26.81
N ALA A 192 19.99 -25.79 -26.70
CA ALA A 192 20.82 -26.98 -26.85
C ALA A 192 20.49 -28.05 -25.80
N MET A 193 20.22 -27.65 -24.55
CA MET A 193 19.80 -28.57 -23.49
C MET A 193 18.49 -29.28 -23.83
N ILE A 194 17.46 -28.53 -24.26
CA ILE A 194 16.16 -29.09 -24.62
C ILE A 194 16.28 -29.97 -25.89
N ASP A 195 17.13 -29.60 -26.85
CA ASP A 195 17.33 -30.37 -28.07
C ASP A 195 17.98 -31.73 -27.79
N ILE A 196 18.99 -31.76 -26.90
CA ILE A 196 19.69 -33.00 -26.51
C ILE A 196 18.73 -33.99 -25.85
N THR A 197 17.86 -33.52 -24.96
CA THR A 197 16.89 -34.40 -24.27
C THR A 197 15.65 -34.67 -25.13
N SER A 198 15.33 -33.76 -26.06
CA SER A 198 14.04 -33.73 -26.78
C SER A 198 12.82 -33.70 -25.85
N GLU A 199 13.00 -33.28 -24.60
CA GLU A 199 11.97 -33.22 -23.56
C GLU A 199 11.79 -31.78 -23.05
N ALA A 200 10.58 -31.44 -22.61
CA ALA A 200 10.32 -30.13 -22.01
C ALA A 200 11.03 -30.00 -20.65
N MET A 201 11.68 -28.87 -20.39
CA MET A 201 12.53 -28.68 -19.22
C MET A 201 12.04 -27.55 -18.30
N PRO A 202 11.96 -27.77 -16.98
CA PRO A 202 11.70 -26.70 -16.03
C PRO A 202 12.80 -25.65 -16.03
N THR A 203 12.45 -24.38 -15.80
CA THR A 203 13.40 -23.26 -15.70
C THR A 203 14.52 -23.51 -14.70
N ALA A 204 14.19 -24.10 -13.55
CA ALA A 204 15.17 -24.42 -12.51
C ALA A 204 16.22 -25.44 -12.97
N GLU A 205 15.88 -26.35 -13.89
CA GLU A 205 16.84 -27.30 -14.47
C GLU A 205 17.74 -26.60 -15.49
N LEU A 206 17.19 -25.73 -16.33
CA LEU A 206 17.96 -24.94 -17.30
C LEU A 206 19.01 -24.06 -16.60
N LEU A 207 18.63 -23.42 -15.49
CA LEU A 207 19.52 -22.53 -14.73
C LEU A 207 20.77 -23.21 -14.17
N LYS A 208 20.77 -24.54 -13.95
CA LYS A 208 21.93 -25.25 -13.37
C LYS A 208 23.15 -25.24 -14.29
N GLU A 209 22.91 -25.23 -15.60
CA GLU A 209 23.96 -25.30 -16.62
C GLU A 209 24.26 -23.93 -17.26
N LEU A 210 23.45 -22.91 -16.94
CA LEU A 210 23.65 -21.57 -17.50
C LEU A 210 24.77 -20.83 -16.75
N PRO A 211 25.76 -20.27 -17.47
CA PRO A 211 26.87 -19.54 -16.86
C PRO A 211 26.44 -18.13 -16.42
N ILE A 212 25.70 -18.05 -15.31
CA ILE A 212 25.22 -16.79 -14.73
C ILE A 212 26.22 -16.30 -13.69
N THR A 213 26.87 -15.17 -13.96
CA THR A 213 27.88 -14.58 -13.05
C THR A 213 27.30 -13.64 -12.02
N GLU A 214 26.08 -13.15 -12.24
CA GLU A 214 25.42 -12.19 -11.36
C GLU A 214 24.84 -12.88 -10.11
N GLU A 215 25.15 -12.33 -8.94
CA GLU A 215 24.60 -12.80 -7.67
C GLU A 215 23.21 -12.20 -7.48
N ALA A 216 22.20 -13.07 -7.52
CA ALA A 216 20.81 -12.73 -7.31
C ALA A 216 20.08 -13.94 -6.71
N ALA A 217 18.96 -13.70 -6.04
CA ALA A 217 18.09 -14.76 -5.54
C ALA A 217 17.60 -15.66 -6.69
N ASP A 218 17.41 -16.95 -6.41
CA ASP A 218 16.99 -17.92 -7.44
C ASP A 218 15.65 -17.56 -8.07
N ALA A 219 14.73 -16.95 -7.32
CA ALA A 219 13.46 -16.47 -7.85
C ALA A 219 13.64 -15.39 -8.92
N ILE A 220 14.61 -14.48 -8.73
CA ILE A 220 14.95 -13.43 -9.69
C ILE A 220 15.62 -14.04 -10.94
N LYS A 221 16.54 -15.00 -10.75
CA LYS A 221 17.16 -15.72 -11.87
C LYS A 221 16.14 -16.47 -12.72
N GLN A 222 15.19 -17.16 -12.07
CA GLN A 222 14.09 -17.86 -12.74
C GLN A 222 13.19 -16.89 -13.51
N PHE A 223 12.78 -15.79 -12.88
CA PHE A 223 11.99 -14.76 -13.55
C PHE A 223 12.72 -14.20 -14.77
N SER A 224 14.01 -13.89 -14.62
CA SER A 224 14.84 -13.33 -15.70
C SER A 224 15.00 -14.30 -16.87
N LEU A 225 15.21 -15.59 -16.60
CA LEU A 225 15.28 -16.61 -17.65
C LEU A 225 13.91 -16.81 -18.33
N ASN A 226 12.83 -16.88 -17.55
CA ASN A 226 11.49 -17.01 -18.12
C ASN A 226 11.12 -15.82 -19.00
N TYR A 227 11.50 -14.61 -18.56
CA TYR A 227 11.32 -13.41 -19.36
C TYR A 227 12.13 -13.47 -20.66
N LEU A 228 13.41 -13.86 -20.61
CA LEU A 228 14.22 -14.03 -21.82
C LEU A 228 13.59 -15.03 -22.81
N LEU A 229 13.19 -16.20 -22.32
CA LEU A 229 12.65 -17.27 -23.17
C LEU A 229 11.25 -16.94 -23.70
N SER A 230 10.43 -16.18 -22.96
CA SER A 230 9.11 -15.76 -23.44
C SER A 230 9.16 -14.79 -24.61
N GLN A 231 10.26 -14.03 -24.74
CA GLN A 231 10.50 -13.13 -25.86
C GLN A 231 11.09 -13.83 -27.09
N ASP A 232 11.48 -15.10 -26.98
CA ASP A 232 12.14 -15.84 -28.06
C ASP A 232 11.17 -16.88 -28.68
N PRO A 233 10.83 -16.74 -29.98
CA PRO A 233 9.83 -17.59 -30.63
C PRO A 233 10.26 -19.06 -30.77
N ARG A 234 11.53 -19.42 -30.52
CA ARG A 234 11.98 -20.81 -30.48
C ARG A 234 11.37 -21.58 -29.32
N PHE A 235 11.05 -20.88 -28.23
CA PHE A 235 10.60 -21.49 -26.99
C PHE A 235 9.10 -21.36 -26.82
N VAL A 236 8.50 -22.39 -26.24
CA VAL A 236 7.10 -22.41 -25.86
C VAL A 236 7.02 -22.90 -24.42
N ASN A 237 6.32 -22.14 -23.57
CA ASN A 237 5.98 -22.62 -22.24
C ASN A 237 4.82 -23.63 -22.36
N VAL A 238 5.07 -24.87 -21.94
CA VAL A 238 4.06 -25.95 -21.85
C VAL A 238 3.65 -26.23 -20.40
N GLY A 239 4.20 -25.48 -19.44
CA GLY A 239 3.82 -25.49 -18.03
C GLY A 239 2.77 -24.43 -17.69
N THR A 240 2.76 -24.00 -16.42
CA THR A 240 1.93 -22.87 -15.97
C THR A 240 2.74 -21.57 -15.98
N GLU A 241 2.10 -20.44 -15.71
CA GLU A 241 2.81 -19.16 -15.54
C GLU A 241 3.73 -19.16 -14.31
N THR A 242 3.32 -19.83 -13.23
CA THR A 242 4.09 -19.92 -11.97
C THR A 242 5.11 -21.06 -11.97
N GLN A 243 4.94 -22.06 -12.82
CA GLN A 243 5.84 -23.20 -12.99
C GLN A 243 6.10 -23.40 -14.48
N ALA A 244 6.93 -22.51 -15.03
CA ALA A 244 7.29 -22.55 -16.44
C ALA A 244 8.08 -23.83 -16.78
N VAL A 245 7.65 -24.48 -17.85
CA VAL A 245 8.32 -25.65 -18.44
C VAL A 245 8.49 -25.34 -19.92
N TRP A 246 9.74 -25.26 -20.36
CA TRP A 246 10.09 -24.79 -21.69
C TRP A 246 10.32 -25.95 -22.64
N HIS A 247 9.78 -25.82 -23.85
CA HIS A 247 10.01 -26.76 -24.95
C HIS A 247 10.34 -25.99 -26.24
N LEU A 248 10.88 -26.67 -27.24
CA LEU A 248 11.17 -26.06 -28.53
C LEU A 248 9.95 -26.15 -29.44
N ALA A 249 9.56 -25.02 -30.04
CA ALA A 249 8.41 -24.92 -30.93
C ALA A 249 8.49 -25.92 -32.11
N ARG A 250 9.71 -26.19 -32.61
CA ARG A 250 9.97 -27.11 -33.73
C ARG A 250 9.87 -28.60 -33.39
N LEU A 251 9.85 -28.95 -32.10
CA LEU A 251 9.76 -30.33 -31.61
C LEU A 251 8.32 -30.72 -31.22
N ARG A 252 7.36 -29.79 -31.35
CA ARG A 252 5.95 -30.00 -31.06
C ARG A 252 5.22 -30.78 -32.16
#